data_AF-A0A652YRH2-F1
#
_entry.id   AF-A0A652YRH2-F1
#
_cell.length_a   1.000
_cell.length_b   1.000
_cell.length_c   1.000
_cell.angle_alpha   90.00
_cell.angle_beta   90.00
_cell.angle_gamma   90.00
#
_symmetry.space_group_name_H-M   'P 1'
#
loop_
_entity.id
_entity.type
_entity.pdbx_description
1 polymer ?
#
loop_
_entity_poly.entity_id
_entity_poly.type
_entity_poly.pdbx_seq_one_letter_code
_entity_poly.pdbx_strand_id
1 'polypeptide(L)'
;MNKTIASVAIVGAVVSAVACGSDDTDQSTSDGNDYATQQTARSPAQRTDESKPTASPTDLGMIDQAKLASFVVAFRAGYSELTQDRDDSSIELIVLQSCDDIGNGVDEQQVTDEIRTLAAHNGNEPTQDQAERIYDMVTPACPG
;
A
#
# COMPACT_ATOMS: atom_id res chain seq x y z
N MET A 1 -1.23 39.83 16.99
CA MET A 1 -0.61 39.44 18.28
C MET A 1 -1.73 39.14 19.26
N ASN A 2 -2.08 37.86 19.36
CA ASN A 2 -3.13 37.36 20.24
C ASN A 2 -2.55 36.12 20.94
N LYS A 3 -2.18 36.32 22.21
CA LYS A 3 -1.68 35.29 23.13
C LYS A 3 -2.88 34.69 23.87
N THR A 4 -2.97 33.37 23.92
CA THR A 4 -3.69 32.62 24.96
C THR A 4 -2.88 31.39 25.35
N ILE A 5 -2.99 31.04 26.63
CA ILE A 5 -1.97 30.41 27.50
C ILE A 5 -2.55 29.13 28.11
N ALA A 6 -1.67 28.16 28.42
CA ALA A 6 -1.76 27.06 29.43
C ALA A 6 -2.81 25.94 29.25
N SER A 7 -2.45 24.64 29.18
CA SER A 7 -1.82 23.69 30.14
C SER A 7 -2.86 22.84 30.87
N VAL A 8 -2.88 21.52 30.67
CA VAL A 8 -3.28 20.49 31.67
C VAL A 8 -2.53 19.19 31.35
N ALA A 9 -1.84 18.65 32.37
CA ALA A 9 -1.27 17.30 32.42
C ALA A 9 -2.28 16.33 33.08
N ILE A 10 -2.04 15.00 32.98
CA ILE A 10 -2.12 13.98 34.08
C ILE A 10 -2.47 12.55 33.56
N VAL A 11 -1.48 11.66 33.72
CA VAL A 11 -1.50 10.28 34.29
C VAL A 11 -2.24 9.12 33.59
N GLY A 12 -1.52 8.00 33.47
CA GLY A 12 -2.00 6.72 34.03
C GLY A 12 -2.00 5.51 33.09
N ALA A 13 -1.04 4.59 33.30
CA ALA A 13 -0.97 3.29 32.65
C ALA A 13 -2.00 2.29 33.20
N VAL A 14 -2.53 1.41 32.34
CA VAL A 14 -2.99 0.06 32.73
C VAL A 14 -2.65 -0.94 31.62
N VAL A 15 -1.87 -1.94 32.02
CA VAL A 15 -1.55 -3.17 31.29
C VAL A 15 -2.75 -4.11 31.44
N SER A 16 -3.21 -4.70 30.34
CA SER A 16 -4.08 -5.88 30.37
C SER A 16 -3.50 -6.95 29.46
N ALA A 17 -2.82 -7.92 30.07
CA ALA A 17 -2.50 -9.20 29.45
C ALA A 17 -3.68 -10.16 29.62
N VAL A 18 -4.15 -10.73 28.51
CA VAL A 18 -4.96 -11.95 28.42
C VAL A 18 -4.46 -12.68 27.17
N ALA A 19 -4.39 -13.99 27.05
CA ALA A 19 -4.28 -15.11 27.96
C ALA A 19 -3.76 -16.23 27.03
N CYS A 20 -2.73 -16.95 27.47
CA CYS A 20 -2.20 -18.10 26.76
C CYS A 20 -3.25 -19.21 26.79
N GLY A 21 -3.74 -19.62 25.63
CA GLY A 21 -4.44 -20.88 25.43
C GLY A 21 -3.64 -21.71 24.46
N SER A 22 -2.78 -22.58 24.98
CA SER A 22 -2.11 -23.63 24.23
C SER A 22 -3.14 -24.67 23.81
N ASP A 23 -3.25 -24.94 22.52
CA ASP A 23 -3.75 -26.22 22.03
C ASP A 23 -2.56 -26.87 21.32
N ASP A 24 -1.93 -27.81 22.03
CA ASP A 24 -0.92 -28.71 21.49
C ASP A 24 -1.63 -29.64 20.49
N THR A 25 -1.37 -29.47 19.20
CA THR A 25 -1.59 -30.55 18.24
C THR A 25 -0.28 -30.83 17.52
N ASP A 26 0.10 -32.10 17.61
CA ASP A 26 1.38 -32.67 17.30
C ASP A 26 1.95 -32.36 15.90
N GLN A 27 3.27 -32.25 15.97
CA GLN A 27 4.28 -32.20 14.93
C GLN A 27 4.18 -33.37 13.96
N SER A 28 4.23 -33.11 12.65
CA SER A 28 4.99 -33.94 11.72
C SER A 28 5.39 -33.15 10.48
N THR A 29 6.70 -33.09 10.32
CA THR A 29 7.48 -32.39 9.31
C THR A 29 7.43 -33.12 7.96
N SER A 30 7.64 -32.31 6.91
CA SER A 30 8.44 -32.62 5.71
C SER A 30 7.79 -33.22 4.46
N ASP A 31 7.80 -32.34 3.45
CA ASP A 31 8.28 -32.55 2.08
C ASP A 31 7.39 -33.27 1.06
N GLY A 32 7.08 -32.54 -0.03
CA GLY A 32 6.77 -33.12 -1.33
C GLY A 32 5.74 -32.34 -2.14
N ASN A 33 6.18 -31.74 -3.26
CA ASN A 33 5.50 -31.53 -4.56
C ASN A 33 4.05 -32.06 -4.68
N ASP A 34 3.11 -31.42 -5.36
CA ASP A 34 3.17 -30.95 -6.74
C ASP A 34 1.87 -30.18 -7.08
N TYR A 35 1.83 -29.66 -8.29
CA TYR A 35 0.95 -28.62 -8.78
C TYR A 35 -0.44 -29.14 -9.23
N ALA A 36 -1.36 -28.18 -9.33
CA ALA A 36 -2.50 -28.11 -10.26
C ALA A 36 -3.75 -28.99 -10.02
N THR A 37 -4.89 -28.31 -9.86
CA THR A 37 -6.11 -28.37 -10.71
C THR A 37 -7.26 -27.73 -9.91
N GLN A 38 -7.52 -26.43 -10.10
CA GLN A 38 -8.51 -25.89 -11.05
C GLN A 38 -9.97 -26.29 -10.76
N GLN A 39 -10.77 -25.23 -10.52
CA GLN A 39 -12.11 -24.99 -11.08
C GLN A 39 -13.36 -25.65 -10.45
N THR A 40 -14.16 -24.80 -9.79
CA THR A 40 -15.44 -24.26 -10.32
C THR A 40 -16.53 -24.21 -9.25
N ALA A 41 -16.93 -23.01 -8.86
CA ALA A 41 -18.32 -22.74 -8.53
C ALA A 41 -18.69 -21.33 -9.04
N ARG A 42 -19.76 -21.30 -9.84
CA ARG A 42 -20.27 -20.17 -10.63
C ARG A 42 -20.93 -19.11 -9.75
N SER A 43 -20.74 -17.84 -10.11
CA SER A 43 -21.85 -16.87 -10.18
C SER A 43 -21.46 -15.68 -11.07
N PRO A 44 -22.27 -15.28 -12.07
CA PRO A 44 -22.02 -14.09 -12.88
C PRO A 44 -22.69 -12.90 -12.21
N ALA A 45 -21.98 -12.25 -11.29
CA ALA A 45 -22.26 -10.86 -10.94
C ALA A 45 -21.06 -10.07 -11.44
N GLN A 46 -21.32 -9.13 -12.34
CA GLN A 46 -20.34 -8.25 -12.97
C GLN A 46 -19.48 -7.61 -11.86
N ARG A 47 -18.27 -8.13 -11.65
CA ARG A 47 -17.21 -7.32 -11.11
C ARG A 47 -16.63 -6.63 -12.33
N THR A 48 -16.72 -5.31 -12.33
CA THR A 48 -15.72 -4.48 -13.00
C THR A 48 -14.37 -5.10 -12.63
N ASP A 49 -13.67 -5.64 -13.62
CA ASP A 49 -12.27 -6.01 -13.49
C ASP A 49 -11.51 -4.72 -13.21
N GLU A 50 -11.52 -4.30 -11.95
CA GLU A 50 -10.50 -3.44 -11.41
C GLU A 50 -9.27 -4.32 -11.36
N SER A 51 -8.48 -4.25 -12.43
CA SER A 51 -7.15 -4.84 -12.52
C SER A 51 -6.35 -4.31 -11.35
N LYS A 52 -6.47 -4.95 -10.19
CA LYS A 52 -5.66 -4.61 -9.03
C LYS A 52 -4.22 -4.86 -9.46
N PRO A 53 -3.37 -3.82 -9.51
CA PRO A 53 -1.96 -4.02 -9.80
C PRO A 53 -1.45 -5.04 -8.79
N THR A 54 -0.74 -6.06 -9.26
CA THR A 54 -0.18 -7.07 -8.37
C THR A 54 1.33 -6.97 -8.52
N ALA A 55 2.00 -6.39 -7.53
CA ALA A 55 3.45 -6.32 -7.54
C ALA A 55 4.02 -7.73 -7.46
N SER A 56 4.99 -8.00 -8.31
CA SER A 56 5.73 -9.26 -8.22
C SER A 56 6.73 -9.16 -7.05
N PRO A 57 7.09 -10.27 -6.40
CA PRO A 57 8.14 -10.28 -5.38
C PRO A 57 9.48 -9.70 -5.88
N THR A 58 9.72 -9.78 -7.18
CA THR A 58 10.88 -9.21 -7.87
C THR A 58 10.86 -7.68 -7.85
N ASP A 59 9.69 -7.03 -8.01
CA ASP A 59 9.55 -5.57 -7.95
C ASP A 59 9.91 -5.03 -6.57
N LEU A 60 9.49 -5.74 -5.52
CA LEU A 60 9.82 -5.42 -4.13
C LEU A 60 11.31 -5.58 -3.80
N GLY A 61 12.05 -6.36 -4.59
CA GLY A 61 13.48 -6.60 -4.38
C GLY A 61 14.38 -5.49 -4.92
N MET A 62 13.89 -4.68 -5.86
CA MET A 62 14.64 -3.58 -6.48
C MET A 62 14.51 -2.26 -5.73
N ILE A 63 13.41 -2.08 -4.99
CA ILE A 63 13.13 -0.86 -4.22
C ILE A 63 13.46 -1.09 -2.74
N ASP A 64 14.15 -0.13 -2.13
CA ASP A 64 14.45 -0.18 -0.70
C ASP A 64 13.16 -0.15 0.15
N GLN A 65 13.01 -1.13 1.04
CA GLN A 65 11.80 -1.29 1.85
C GLN A 65 11.55 -0.12 2.81
N ALA A 66 12.59 0.57 3.29
CA ALA A 66 12.41 1.75 4.13
C ALA A 66 11.86 2.93 3.31
N LYS A 67 12.22 3.04 2.03
CA LYS A 67 11.61 4.03 1.13
C LYS A 67 10.13 3.74 0.84
N LEU A 68 9.76 2.47 0.60
CA LEU A 68 8.36 2.05 0.47
C LEU A 68 7.55 2.40 1.73
N ALA A 69 8.04 2.00 2.90
CA ALA A 69 7.37 2.30 4.17
C ALA A 69 7.24 3.83 4.41
N SER A 70 8.27 4.60 4.06
CA SER A 70 8.23 6.07 4.17
C SER A 70 7.19 6.68 3.24
N PHE A 71 7.08 6.17 2.01
CA PHE A 71 6.03 6.58 1.07
C PHE A 71 4.64 6.28 1.63
N VAL A 72 4.40 5.06 2.14
CA VAL A 72 3.09 4.69 2.72
C VAL A 72 2.70 5.64 3.84
N VAL A 73 3.63 5.96 4.75
CA VAL A 73 3.37 6.91 5.84
C VAL A 73 3.04 8.31 5.31
N ALA A 74 3.83 8.82 4.36
CA ALA A 74 3.60 10.13 3.77
C ALA A 74 2.26 10.19 3.00
N PHE A 75 1.97 9.16 2.21
CA PHE A 75 0.74 9.05 1.43
C PHE A 75 -0.50 9.00 2.34
N ARG A 76 -0.48 8.21 3.42
CA ARG A 76 -1.56 8.18 4.42
C ARG A 76 -1.75 9.51 5.14
N ALA A 77 -0.66 10.21 5.45
CA ALA A 77 -0.72 11.51 6.10
C ALA A 77 -1.26 12.61 5.17
N GLY A 78 -0.94 12.54 3.88
CA GLY A 78 -1.33 13.54 2.87
C GLY A 78 -2.71 13.31 2.25
N TYR A 79 -3.16 12.06 2.17
CA TYR A 79 -4.35 11.66 1.42
C TYR A 79 -5.22 10.64 2.18
N SER A 80 -5.79 11.06 3.31
CA SER A 80 -6.65 10.20 4.13
C SER A 80 -7.84 9.61 3.35
N GLU A 81 -8.42 10.37 2.42
CA GLU A 81 -9.56 9.93 1.60
C GLU A 81 -9.18 8.86 0.56
N LEU A 82 -7.90 8.78 0.17
CA LEU A 82 -7.36 7.80 -0.78
C LEU A 82 -6.83 6.53 -0.09
N THR A 83 -6.82 6.50 1.24
CA THR A 83 -6.19 5.43 2.04
C THR A 83 -7.13 4.77 3.04
N GLN A 84 -8.34 5.29 3.19
CA GLN A 84 -9.37 4.70 4.04
C GLN A 84 -9.61 3.24 3.64
N ASP A 85 -9.45 2.31 4.60
CA ASP A 85 -9.63 0.86 4.42
C ASP A 85 -8.74 0.23 3.34
N ARG A 86 -7.67 0.92 2.93
CA ARG A 86 -6.69 0.45 1.95
C ARG A 86 -5.50 -0.19 2.67
N ASP A 87 -5.03 -1.34 2.21
CA ASP A 87 -3.83 -1.99 2.77
C ASP A 87 -2.53 -1.27 2.35
N ASP A 88 -1.51 -1.32 3.21
CA ASP A 88 -0.18 -0.75 2.92
C ASP A 88 0.41 -1.30 1.63
N SER A 89 0.35 -2.62 1.42
CA SER A 89 0.84 -3.24 0.17
C SER A 89 0.11 -2.73 -1.06
N SER A 90 -1.15 -2.30 -0.94
CA SER A 90 -1.87 -1.70 -2.07
C SER A 90 -1.43 -0.25 -2.35
N ILE A 91 -0.89 0.44 -1.35
CA ILE A 91 -0.31 1.79 -1.48
C ILE A 91 1.12 1.68 -2.04
N GLU A 92 1.89 0.68 -1.59
CA GLU A 92 3.23 0.38 -2.12
C GLU A 92 3.23 0.14 -3.63
N LEU A 93 2.15 -0.43 -4.19
CA LEU A 93 1.98 -0.61 -5.64
C LEU A 93 2.10 0.67 -6.45
N ILE A 94 1.71 1.82 -5.87
CA ILE A 94 1.84 3.11 -6.54
C ILE A 94 3.33 3.37 -6.83
N VAL A 95 4.21 3.11 -5.87
CA VAL A 95 5.65 3.27 -6.05
C VAL A 95 6.19 2.24 -7.04
N LEU A 96 5.80 0.97 -6.88
CA LEU A 96 6.36 -0.13 -7.66
C LEU A 96 6.07 0.04 -9.15
N GLN A 97 4.80 0.28 -9.51
CA GLN A 97 4.41 0.44 -10.91
C GLN A 97 5.01 1.70 -11.51
N SER A 98 4.95 2.83 -10.80
CA SER A 98 5.49 4.08 -11.32
C SER A 98 7.01 4.05 -11.46
N CYS A 99 7.75 3.36 -10.58
CA CYS A 99 9.18 3.18 -10.74
C CYS A 99 9.54 2.25 -11.91
N ASP A 100 8.72 1.23 -12.20
CA ASP A 100 8.87 0.43 -13.41
C ASP A 100 8.65 1.30 -14.66
N ASP A 101 7.59 2.10 -14.72
CA ASP A 101 7.30 2.99 -15.84
C ASP A 101 8.43 4.02 -16.06
N ILE A 102 8.93 4.64 -14.97
CA ILE A 102 10.07 5.55 -15.00
C ILE A 102 11.33 4.83 -15.52
N GLY A 103 11.62 3.63 -15.01
CA GLY A 103 12.76 2.82 -15.44
C GLY A 103 12.68 2.40 -16.92
N ASN A 104 11.47 2.21 -17.43
CA ASN A 104 11.19 1.91 -18.84
C ASN A 104 11.20 3.17 -19.74
N GLY A 105 11.37 4.36 -19.18
CA GLY A 105 11.44 5.62 -19.92
C GLY A 105 10.07 6.11 -20.41
N VAL A 106 8.99 5.72 -19.74
CA VAL A 106 7.65 6.31 -19.95
C VAL A 106 7.72 7.79 -19.59
N ASP A 107 6.97 8.64 -20.32
CA ASP A 107 6.99 10.07 -20.04
C ASP A 107 6.29 10.42 -18.72
N GLU A 108 6.77 11.49 -18.09
CA GLU A 108 6.29 11.95 -16.79
C GLU A 108 4.78 12.16 -16.72
N GLN A 109 4.16 12.66 -17.81
CA GLN A 109 2.72 12.89 -17.83
C GLN A 109 1.96 11.57 -17.85
N GLN A 110 2.40 10.60 -18.66
CA GLN A 110 1.83 9.25 -18.68
C GLN A 110 2.00 8.56 -17.31
N VAL A 111 3.17 8.66 -16.66
CA VAL A 111 3.37 8.11 -15.31
C VAL A 111 2.46 8.81 -14.29
N THR A 112 2.28 10.12 -14.40
CA THR A 112 1.39 10.89 -13.52
C THR A 112 -0.08 10.49 -13.68
N ASP A 113 -0.53 10.27 -14.91
CA ASP A 113 -1.88 9.80 -15.20
C ASP A 113 -2.11 8.37 -14.67
N GLU A 114 -1.09 7.51 -14.74
CA GLU A 114 -1.11 6.18 -14.15
C GLU A 114 -1.14 6.28 -12.61
N ILE A 115 -0.32 7.11 -11.99
CA ILE A 115 -0.35 7.38 -10.54
C ILE A 115 -1.74 7.81 -10.10
N ARG A 116 -2.41 8.68 -10.87
CA ARG A 116 -3.77 9.13 -10.56
C ARG A 116 -4.75 7.95 -10.52
N THR A 117 -4.61 7.02 -11.45
CA THR A 117 -5.39 5.78 -11.51
C THR A 117 -5.06 4.84 -10.35
N LEU A 118 -3.78 4.60 -10.08
CA LEU A 118 -3.31 3.72 -9.00
C LEU A 118 -3.66 4.26 -7.60
N ALA A 119 -3.65 5.58 -7.43
CA ALA A 119 -3.95 6.25 -6.18
C ALA A 119 -5.46 6.39 -5.94
N ALA A 120 -6.30 6.25 -6.97
CA ALA A 120 -7.74 6.25 -6.82
C ALA A 120 -8.21 5.14 -5.86
N HIS A 121 -9.19 5.47 -5.02
CA HIS A 121 -9.70 4.54 -4.02
C HIS A 121 -11.13 4.89 -3.60
N ASN A 122 -12.02 3.90 -3.50
CA ASN A 122 -13.41 4.07 -3.06
C ASN A 122 -14.18 5.20 -3.79
N GLY A 123 -13.91 5.40 -5.08
CA GLY A 123 -14.52 6.45 -5.89
C GLY A 123 -13.95 7.86 -5.67
N ASN A 124 -12.92 8.01 -4.84
CA ASN A 124 -12.10 9.21 -4.76
C ASN A 124 -10.91 9.07 -5.70
N GLU A 125 -10.63 10.12 -6.44
CA GLU A 125 -9.52 10.17 -7.39
C GLU A 125 -8.69 11.42 -7.10
N PRO A 126 -7.34 11.34 -7.11
CA PRO A 126 -6.51 12.52 -6.97
C PRO A 126 -6.80 13.54 -8.07
N THR A 127 -6.72 14.83 -7.75
CA THR A 127 -6.63 15.86 -8.78
C THR A 127 -5.28 15.76 -9.51
N GLN A 128 -5.16 16.44 -10.67
CA GLN A 128 -3.89 16.50 -11.40
C GLN A 128 -2.73 16.98 -10.51
N ASP A 129 -2.90 18.13 -9.84
CA ASP A 129 -1.90 18.66 -8.91
C ASP A 129 -1.57 17.70 -7.75
N GLN A 130 -2.50 16.83 -7.35
CA GLN A 130 -2.25 15.82 -6.32
C GLN A 130 -1.45 14.66 -6.89
N ALA A 131 -1.75 14.22 -8.11
CA ALA A 131 -1.01 13.17 -8.81
C ALA A 131 0.44 13.59 -9.07
N GLU A 132 0.68 14.84 -9.50
CA GLU A 132 2.04 15.39 -9.68
C GLU A 132 2.84 15.38 -8.36
N ARG A 133 2.20 15.74 -7.24
CA ARG A 133 2.84 15.64 -5.92
C ARG A 133 3.15 14.21 -5.52
N ILE A 134 2.29 13.26 -5.89
CA ILE A 134 2.54 11.83 -5.65
C ILE A 134 3.71 11.35 -6.51
N TYR A 135 3.80 11.78 -7.77
CA TYR A 135 4.96 11.54 -8.64
C TYR A 135 6.27 12.04 -8.01
N ASP A 136 6.27 13.25 -7.46
CA ASP A 136 7.42 13.82 -6.74
C ASP A 136 7.80 13.02 -5.49
N MET A 137 6.83 12.38 -4.83
CA MET A 137 7.09 11.50 -3.68
C MET A 137 7.62 10.11 -4.10
N VAL A 138 7.21 9.61 -5.26
CA VAL A 138 7.62 8.30 -5.80
C VAL A 138 9.03 8.35 -6.34
N THR A 139 9.37 9.39 -7.11
CA THR A 139 10.65 9.47 -7.86
C THR A 139 11.91 9.21 -7.01
N PRO A 140 12.03 9.75 -5.77
CA PRO A 140 13.18 9.45 -4.89
C PRO A 140 13.24 8.00 -4.39
N ALA A 141 12.14 7.27 -4.45
CA ALA A 141 12.05 5.86 -4.08
C ALA A 141 12.62 4.94 -5.17
N CYS A 142 12.53 5.34 -6.43
CA CYS A 142 12.94 4.52 -7.56
C CYS A 142 14.44 4.21 -7.57
N PRO A 143 14.82 3.01 -8.06
CA PRO A 143 16.21 2.69 -8.34
C PRO A 143 16.70 3.58 -9.49
N GLY A 144 17.93 4.12 -9.35
CA GLY A 144 18.56 4.99 -10.35
C GLY A 144 19.69 4.34 -11.11
#